data_AF-L8LUK5-F1
#
_entry.id   AF-L8LUK5-F1
#
_cell.length_a   1.000
_cell.length_b   1.000
_cell.length_c   1.000
_cell.angle_alpha   90.00
_cell.angle_beta   90.00
_cell.angle_gamma   90.00
#
_symmetry.space_group_name_H-M   'P 1'
#
loop_
_entity.id
_entity.type
_entity.pdbx_description
1 polymer ?
#
loop_
_entity_poly.entity_id
_entity_poly.type
_entity_poly.pdbx_seq_one_letter_code
_entity_poly.pdbx_strand_id
1 'polypeptide(L)'
;MACYHLGNQNWRGAVILLGEGNRKLQDYQPSYYNLNVTSLRSQSLYLLKQLQQIEPESIGELLVYLNNTDQDSWPKITLLES
;
A
#
# COMPACT_ATOMS: atom_id res chain seq x y z
N MET A 1 3.25 2.49 9.17
CA MET A 1 4.37 1.51 9.26
C MET A 1 4.86 1.10 7.88
N ALA A 2 4.11 0.36 7.06
CA ALA A 2 4.62 -0.12 5.75
C ALA A 2 5.06 1.01 4.80
N CYS A 3 4.21 2.02 4.57
CA CYS A 3 4.57 3.19 3.74
C CYS A 3 5.73 4.01 4.31
N TYR A 4 5.91 4.01 5.64
CA TYR A 4 7.04 4.66 6.30
C TYR A 4 8.36 3.92 6.02
N HIS A 5 8.35 2.57 6.09
CA HIS A 5 9.51 1.77 5.68
C HIS A 5 9.83 1.96 4.20
N LEU A 6 8.80 2.03 3.35
CA LEU A 6 8.97 2.32 1.92
C LEU A 6 9.62 3.69 1.69
N GLY A 7 9.16 4.75 2.38
CA GLY A 7 9.77 6.08 2.30
C GLY A 7 11.23 6.14 2.76
N ASN A 8 11.63 5.25 3.67
CA ASN A 8 13.02 5.08 4.12
C ASN A 8 13.82 4.09 3.25
N GLN A 9 13.34 3.75 2.06
CA GLN A 9 13.96 2.79 1.13
C GLN A 9 14.20 1.40 1.74
N ASN A 10 13.46 1.04 2.79
CA ASN A 10 13.48 -0.28 3.38
C ASN A 10 12.51 -1.19 2.64
N TRP A 11 12.93 -1.67 1.46
CA TRP A 11 12.15 -2.53 0.57
C TRP A 11 11.62 -3.77 1.29
N ARG A 12 12.51 -4.50 1.97
CA ARG A 12 12.15 -5.76 2.65
C ARG A 12 11.09 -5.54 3.73
N GLY A 13 11.26 -4.50 4.55
CA GLY A 13 10.30 -4.15 5.59
C GLY A 13 8.95 -3.74 5.01
N ALA A 14 8.95 -2.97 3.92
CA ALA A 14 7.73 -2.56 3.22
C ALA A 14 6.97 -3.78 2.66
N VAL A 15 7.64 -4.70 1.97
CA VAL A 15 7.03 -5.92 1.38
C VAL A 15 6.41 -6.81 2.47
N ILE A 16 7.14 -7.08 3.56
CA ILE A 16 6.65 -7.92 4.67
C ILE A 16 5.40 -7.29 5.29
N LEU A 17 5.47 -6.01 5.67
CA LEU A 17 4.38 -5.34 6.37
C LEU A 17 3.15 -5.14 5.48
N LEU A 18 3.31 -4.91 4.18
CA LEU A 18 2.20 -4.88 3.24
C LEU A 18 1.54 -6.25 3.12
N GLY A 19 2.31 -7.34 3.05
CA GLY A 19 1.78 -8.70 3.02
C GLY A 19 0.94 -9.02 4.26
N GLU A 20 1.49 -8.77 5.45
CA GLU A 20 0.79 -8.97 6.72
C GLU A 20 -0.45 -8.07 6.88
N GLY A 21 -0.32 -6.80 6.49
CA GLY A 21 -1.42 -5.83 6.50
C GLY A 21 -2.56 -6.26 5.58
N ASN A 22 -2.26 -6.68 4.35
CA ASN A 22 -3.25 -7.17 3.39
C ASN A 22 -3.99 -8.42 3.86
N ARG A 23 -3.29 -9.33 4.56
CA ARG A 23 -3.93 -10.50 5.20
C ARG A 23 -4.91 -10.08 6.28
N LYS A 24 -4.52 -9.13 7.14
CA LYS A 24 -5.40 -8.61 8.21
C LYS A 24 -6.61 -7.86 7.64
N LEU A 25 -6.40 -6.99 6.65
CA LEU A 25 -7.48 -6.20 6.03
C LEU A 25 -8.56 -7.08 5.39
N GLN A 26 -8.24 -8.31 5.00
CA GLN A 26 -9.21 -9.26 4.47
C GLN A 26 -10.37 -9.52 5.45
N ASP A 27 -10.07 -9.59 6.74
CA ASP A 27 -11.04 -9.90 7.81
C ASP A 27 -11.97 -8.71 8.13
N TYR A 28 -11.64 -7.51 7.63
CA TYR A 28 -12.38 -6.27 7.89
C TYR A 28 -13.17 -5.77 6.66
N GLN A 29 -13.23 -6.55 5.59
CA GLN A 29 -14.02 -6.20 4.40
C GLN A 29 -15.53 -6.40 4.64
N PRO A 30 -16.40 -5.68 3.90
CA PRO A 30 -16.04 -4.62 2.96
C PRO A 30 -15.69 -3.29 3.65
N SER A 31 -16.06 -3.13 4.93
CA SER A 31 -15.88 -1.88 5.68
C SER A 31 -15.75 -2.10 7.18
N TYR A 32 -15.08 -1.16 7.85
CA TYR A 32 -14.90 -1.16 9.31
C TYR A 32 -14.91 0.27 9.83
N TYR A 33 -15.78 0.60 10.79
CA TYR A 33 -15.99 1.98 11.28
C TYR A 33 -16.13 3.02 10.15
N ASN A 34 -17.01 2.75 9.18
CA ASN A 34 -17.24 3.59 8.00
C ASN A 34 -16.06 3.72 7.02
N LEU A 35 -14.94 3.04 7.27
CA LEU A 35 -13.81 2.98 6.34
C LEU A 35 -14.12 2.02 5.20
N ASN A 36 -13.84 2.42 3.96
CA ASN A 36 -13.88 1.56 2.79
C ASN A 36 -12.63 0.64 2.78
N VAL A 37 -12.71 -0.46 3.51
CA VAL A 37 -11.62 -1.43 3.66
C VAL A 37 -11.33 -2.14 2.33
N THR A 38 -12.35 -2.37 1.51
CA THR A 38 -12.18 -2.93 0.16
C THR A 38 -11.24 -2.07 -0.69
N SER A 39 -11.47 -0.75 -0.75
CA SER A 39 -10.63 0.18 -1.50
C SER A 39 -9.19 0.22 -0.96
N LEU A 40 -9.04 0.37 0.36
CA LEU A 40 -7.74 0.39 1.02
C LEU A 40 -6.95 -0.89 0.76
N ARG A 41 -7.60 -2.07 0.85
CA ARG A 41 -6.98 -3.36 0.58
C ARG A 41 -6.58 -3.50 -0.90
N SER A 42 -7.42 -3.05 -1.81
CA SER A 42 -7.12 -3.08 -3.25
C SER A 42 -5.86 -2.27 -3.58
N GLN A 43 -5.79 -1.03 -3.09
CA GLN A 43 -4.62 -0.15 -3.28
C GLN A 43 -3.36 -0.70 -2.60
N SER A 44 -3.51 -1.28 -1.40
CA SER A 44 -2.40 -1.91 -0.68
C SER A 44 -1.87 -3.18 -1.38
N LEU A 45 -2.74 -3.96 -2.02
CA LEU A 45 -2.34 -5.10 -2.86
C LEU A 45 -1.66 -4.63 -4.15
N TYR A 46 -2.15 -3.56 -4.76
CA TYR A 46 -1.52 -2.97 -5.93
C TYR A 46 -0.09 -2.50 -5.62
N LEU A 47 0.10 -1.74 -4.54
CA LEU A 47 1.44 -1.31 -4.11
C LEU A 47 2.37 -2.50 -3.81
N LEU A 48 1.87 -3.55 -3.14
CA LEU A 48 2.65 -4.76 -2.87
C LEU A 48 3.11 -5.43 -4.16
N LYS A 49 2.24 -5.53 -5.18
CA LYS A 49 2.60 -6.10 -6.48
C LYS A 49 3.70 -5.29 -7.17
N GLN A 50 3.60 -3.95 -7.16
CA GLN A 50 4.65 -3.10 -7.74
C GLN A 50 6.00 -3.32 -7.06
N LEU A 51 6.02 -3.44 -5.72
CA LEU A 51 7.25 -3.71 -4.97
C LEU A 51 7.84 -5.10 -5.24
N GLN A 52 6.99 -6.11 -5.43
CA GLN A 52 7.42 -7.48 -5.73
C GLN A 52 7.94 -7.66 -7.17
N GLN A 53 7.71 -6.70 -8.04
CA GLN A 53 8.18 -6.69 -9.43
C GLN A 53 9.53 -6.00 -9.62
N ILE A 54 10.06 -5.36 -8.58
CA ILE A 54 11.33 -4.65 -8.61
C ILE A 54 12.34 -5.30 -7.67
N GLU A 55 13.62 -5.09 -7.98
CA GLU A 55 14.70 -5.39 -7.05
C GLU A 55 14.85 -4.26 -6.00
N PRO A 56 15.41 -4.54 -4.82
CA PRO A 56 15.59 -3.55 -3.75
C PRO A 56 16.31 -2.27 -4.20
N GLU A 57 17.25 -2.38 -5.12
CA GLU A 57 18.05 -1.27 -5.65
C GLU A 57 17.21 -0.28 -6.46
N SER A 58 16.10 -0.75 -7.07
CA SER A 58 15.20 0.08 -7.87
C SER A 58 14.15 0.83 -7.05
N ILE A 59 14.17 0.72 -5.71
CA ILE A 59 13.18 1.37 -4.84
C ILE A 59 13.16 2.90 -4.98
N GLY A 60 14.31 3.51 -5.25
CA GLY A 60 14.42 4.95 -5.47
C GLY A 60 13.61 5.41 -6.68
N GLU A 61 13.73 4.70 -7.80
CA GLU A 61 12.99 4.99 -9.04
C GLU A 61 11.47 4.81 -8.84
N LEU A 62 11.08 3.74 -8.15
CA LEU A 62 9.68 3.51 -7.81
C LEU A 62 9.14 4.64 -6.91
N LEU A 63 9.88 5.10 -5.91
CA LEU A 63 9.45 6.22 -5.06
C LEU A 63 9.26 7.52 -5.85
N VAL A 64 10.16 7.81 -6.81
CA VAL A 64 9.99 8.95 -7.71
C VAL A 64 8.72 8.80 -8.54
N TYR A 65 8.47 7.61 -9.10
CA TYR A 65 7.25 7.34 -9.85
C TYR A 65 5.99 7.52 -8.97
N LEU A 66 5.95 6.92 -7.78
CA LEU A 66 4.81 6.99 -6.87
C LEU A 66 4.50 8.41 -6.39
N ASN A 67 5.52 9.26 -6.22
CA ASN A 67 5.36 10.64 -5.77
C ASN A 67 4.95 11.60 -6.90
N ASN A 68 5.28 11.27 -8.15
CA ASN A 68 4.95 12.09 -9.33
C ASN A 68 3.66 11.64 -10.04
N THR A 69 3.07 10.53 -9.63
CA THR A 69 1.80 10.04 -10.19
C THR A 69 0.66 10.45 -9.26
N ASP A 70 -0.36 11.11 -9.82
CA ASP A 70 -1.48 11.68 -9.06
C ASP A 70 -2.41 10.62 -8.42
N GLN A 71 -3.02 11.06 -7.31
CA GLN A 71 -4.08 10.51 -6.47
C GLN A 71 -4.14 9.01 -6.07
N ASP A 72 -3.55 8.03 -6.75
CA ASP A 72 -3.80 6.59 -6.41
C ASP A 72 -2.55 5.73 -6.20
N SER A 73 -1.36 6.34 -6.22
CA SER A 73 -0.08 5.64 -6.01
C SER A 73 0.10 5.06 -4.61
N TRP A 74 -0.53 5.70 -3.62
CA TRP A 74 -0.43 5.32 -2.21
C TRP A 74 -1.79 4.83 -1.70
N PRO A 75 -1.83 3.77 -0.88
CA PRO A 75 -3.05 3.34 -0.22
C PRO A 75 -3.62 4.45 0.66
N LYS A 76 -4.90 4.76 0.49
CA LYS A 76 -5.61 5.84 1.16
C LYS A 76 -6.78 5.30 1.98
N ILE A 77 -6.94 5.89 3.15
CA ILE A 77 -8.14 5.70 3.95
C ILE A 77 -9.23 6.56 3.34
N THR A 78 -10.30 5.91 2.87
CA THR A 78 -11.51 6.57 2.37
C THR A 78 -12.69 6.12 3.20
N LEU A 79 -13.68 6.99 3.34
CA LEU A 79 -14.95 6.64 3.96
C LEU A 79 -15.88 6.04 2.91
N LEU A 80 -16.81 5.19 3.33
CA LEU A 80 -17.97 4.88 2.50
C LEU A 80 -18.76 6.18 2.29
N GLU A 81 -19.08 6.51 1.05
CA GLU A 81 -19.99 7.61 0.77
C GLU A 81 -21.38 7.27 1.34
N SER A 82 -21.98 8.25 2.03
CA SER A 82 -23.27 8.14 2.71
C SER A 82 -24.44 7.96 1.76
#